data_AF-A0AAV9W722-F1
#
_entry.id   AF-A0AAV9W722-F1
#
_cell.length_a   1.000
_cell.length_b   1.000
_cell.length_c   1.000
_cell.angle_alpha   90.00
_cell.angle_beta   90.00
_cell.angle_gamma   90.00
#
_symmetry.space_group_name_H-M   'P 1'
#
loop_
_entity.id
_entity.type
_entity.pdbx_description
1 polymer ?
#
loop_
_entity_poly.entity_id
_entity_poly.type
_entity_poly.pdbx_seq_one_letter_code
_entity_poly.pdbx_strand_id
1 'polypeptide(L)'
;MQCTVLEKNGSPCDNRCRANRGYCTKHNAEYQKLYESYKTLEKEYDGIGLETSPPGPPGSGESDSWKIKALKKINCGREVCQQRTEVNHRFFNQISQTQANRNVNWQEGNRSHVQRILKLQSEVKFWEGELEKRDQQDKAFENARRIRPAQSATRMRQIPYPDTARILRDREIAREAREIAREARELASSSPEEQPSPSTFAASLPLILIAIYVVFSL
;
A
#
# COMPACT_ATOMS: atom_id res chain seq x y z
N MET A 1 41.82 -21.35 -35.46
CA MET A 1 41.40 -20.82 -34.14
C MET A 1 40.11 -21.53 -33.74
N GLN A 2 39.96 -21.91 -32.48
CA GLN A 2 38.72 -22.52 -31.98
C GLN A 2 37.69 -21.45 -31.61
N CYS A 3 36.41 -21.77 -31.70
CA CYS A 3 35.32 -20.89 -31.30
C CYS A 3 35.32 -20.68 -29.78
N THR A 4 35.30 -19.41 -29.34
CA THR A 4 35.38 -19.03 -27.92
C THR A 4 34.01 -18.95 -27.24
N VAL A 5 32.97 -19.51 -27.86
CA VAL A 5 31.59 -19.43 -27.38
C VAL A 5 31.27 -20.67 -26.56
N LEU A 6 30.54 -20.49 -25.47
CA LEU A 6 29.95 -21.60 -24.73
C LEU A 6 28.63 -22.04 -25.37
N GLU A 7 28.48 -23.36 -25.48
CA GLU A 7 27.20 -23.99 -25.73
C GLU A 7 26.25 -23.75 -24.54
N LYS A 8 24.95 -24.01 -24.72
CA LYS A 8 23.92 -23.73 -23.68
C LYS A 8 24.12 -24.49 -22.36
N ASN A 9 24.80 -25.63 -22.42
CA ASN A 9 25.19 -26.44 -21.26
C ASN A 9 26.49 -25.95 -20.59
N GLY A 10 27.10 -24.87 -21.09
CA GLY A 10 28.37 -24.33 -20.58
C GLY A 10 29.62 -25.03 -21.12
N SER A 11 29.51 -25.98 -22.05
CA SER A 11 30.69 -26.60 -22.67
C SER A 11 31.28 -25.71 -23.76
N PRO A 12 32.61 -25.72 -23.98
CA PRO A 12 33.23 -24.97 -25.07
C PRO A 12 32.79 -25.52 -26.43
N CYS A 13 32.77 -24.66 -27.44
CA CYS A 13 32.47 -25.08 -28.81
C CYS A 13 33.68 -25.71 -29.50
N ASP A 14 33.51 -26.87 -30.13
CA ASP A 14 34.59 -27.57 -30.85
C ASP A 14 34.81 -27.06 -32.29
N ASN A 15 33.93 -26.20 -32.79
CA ASN A 15 34.02 -25.70 -34.16
C ASN A 15 35.21 -24.75 -34.36
N ARG A 16 35.87 -24.87 -35.52
CA ARG A 16 36.94 -23.95 -35.92
C ARG A 16 36.36 -22.66 -36.52
N CYS A 17 36.97 -21.54 -36.17
CA CYS A 17 36.71 -20.23 -36.76
C CYS A 17 37.65 -19.96 -37.93
N ARG A 18 37.16 -19.19 -38.92
CA ARG A 18 38.02 -18.53 -39.90
C ARG A 18 39.01 -17.61 -39.18
N ALA A 19 40.20 -17.40 -39.75
CA ALA A 19 41.18 -16.48 -39.21
C ALA A 19 40.53 -15.10 -38.94
N ASN A 20 40.86 -14.49 -37.80
CA ASN A 20 40.33 -13.21 -37.31
C ASN A 20 38.86 -13.17 -36.87
N ARG A 21 38.15 -14.32 -36.81
CA ARG A 21 36.80 -14.37 -36.21
C ARG A 21 36.85 -15.07 -34.85
N GLY A 22 36.32 -14.43 -33.81
CA GLY A 22 36.19 -15.03 -32.47
C GLY A 22 35.15 -16.16 -32.42
N TYR A 23 34.14 -16.11 -33.30
CA TYR A 23 33.01 -17.04 -33.33
C TYR A 23 32.96 -17.85 -34.63
N CYS A 24 32.47 -19.09 -34.56
CA CYS A 24 32.17 -19.87 -35.76
C CYS A 24 30.92 -19.31 -36.46
N THR A 25 30.68 -19.70 -37.72
CA THR A 25 29.53 -19.18 -38.51
C THR A 25 28.19 -19.42 -37.83
N LYS A 26 28.00 -20.61 -37.24
CA LYS A 26 26.80 -20.98 -36.48
C LYS A 26 26.57 -20.05 -35.29
N HIS A 27 27.57 -19.88 -34.44
CA HIS A 27 27.46 -19.04 -33.25
C HIS A 27 27.40 -17.55 -33.56
N ASN A 28 28.00 -17.09 -34.66
CA ASN A 28 27.83 -15.71 -35.12
C ASN A 28 26.37 -15.43 -35.52
N ALA A 29 25.73 -16.35 -36.26
CA ALA A 29 24.33 -16.22 -36.61
C ALA A 29 23.41 -16.29 -35.37
N GLU A 30 23.72 -17.17 -34.42
CA GLU A 30 22.99 -17.25 -33.16
C GLU A 30 23.12 -15.97 -32.32
N TYR A 31 24.33 -15.44 -32.20
CA TYR A 31 24.58 -14.15 -31.52
C TYR A 31 23.74 -13.04 -32.14
N GLN A 32 23.76 -12.90 -33.48
CA GLN A 32 22.99 -11.87 -34.18
C GLN A 32 21.49 -12.02 -33.90
N LYS A 33 20.96 -13.24 -33.97
CA LYS A 33 19.55 -13.51 -33.68
C LYS A 33 19.17 -13.16 -32.23
N LEU A 34 19.98 -13.58 -31.26
CA LEU A 34 19.75 -13.25 -29.84
C LEU A 34 19.85 -11.75 -29.60
N TYR A 35 20.84 -11.10 -30.21
CA TYR A 35 21.06 -9.66 -30.13
C TYR A 35 19.84 -8.88 -30.62
N GLU A 36 19.37 -9.17 -31.82
CA GLU A 36 18.18 -8.53 -32.40
C GLU A 36 16.92 -8.81 -31.56
N SER A 37 16.78 -10.04 -31.07
CA SER A 37 15.64 -10.42 -30.23
C SER A 37 15.61 -9.62 -28.92
N TYR A 38 16.72 -9.57 -28.16
CA TYR A 38 16.69 -8.87 -26.88
C TYR A 38 16.61 -7.35 -27.07
N LYS A 39 17.17 -6.80 -28.16
CA LYS A 39 17.03 -5.37 -28.48
C LYS A 39 15.59 -5.01 -28.83
N THR A 40 14.85 -5.92 -29.48
CA THR A 40 13.43 -5.71 -29.80
C THR A 40 12.58 -5.77 -28.53
N LEU A 41 12.77 -6.80 -27.70
CA LEU A 41 12.09 -6.91 -26.42
C LEU A 41 12.43 -5.74 -25.48
N GLU A 42 13.68 -5.27 -25.49
CA GLU A 42 14.09 -4.11 -24.69
C GLU A 42 13.34 -2.84 -25.12
N LYS A 43 13.16 -2.62 -26.42
CA LYS A 43 12.33 -1.51 -26.92
C LYS A 43 10.88 -1.65 -26.47
N GLU A 44 10.32 -2.86 -26.48
CA GLU A 44 8.97 -3.09 -25.96
C GLU A 44 8.90 -2.78 -24.46
N TYR A 45 9.85 -3.29 -23.68
CA TYR A 45 9.95 -3.04 -22.24
C TYR A 45 10.04 -1.54 -21.91
N ASP A 46 10.93 -0.81 -22.60
CA ASP A 46 11.12 0.63 -22.42
C ASP A 46 9.88 1.41 -22.89
N GLY A 47 9.13 0.90 -23.88
CA GLY A 47 7.88 1.48 -24.38
C GLY A 47 6.66 1.27 -23.47
N ILE A 48 6.72 0.35 -22.50
CA ILE A 48 5.64 0.17 -21.51
C ILE A 48 5.75 1.29 -20.47
N GLY A 49 5.05 2.39 -20.71
CA GLY A 49 4.84 3.45 -19.72
C GLY A 49 4.01 2.95 -18.55
N LEU A 50 4.60 2.97 -17.36
CA LEU A 50 3.95 2.54 -16.13
C LEU A 50 4.24 3.58 -15.04
N GLU A 51 3.17 4.13 -14.48
CA GLU A 51 3.26 5.05 -13.36
C GLU A 51 3.65 4.27 -12.10
N THR A 52 4.48 4.87 -11.26
CA THR A 52 4.95 4.27 -10.00
C THR A 52 3.82 4.08 -8.99
N SER A 53 2.82 4.96 -9.01
CA SER A 53 1.65 4.86 -8.15
C SER A 53 0.46 4.33 -8.97
N PRO A 54 -0.25 3.29 -8.48
CA PRO A 54 -1.45 2.81 -9.15
C PRO A 54 -2.56 3.87 -9.12
N PRO A 55 -3.22 4.14 -10.25
CA PRO A 55 -4.36 5.05 -10.31
C PRO A 55 -5.59 4.44 -9.64
N GLY A 56 -6.34 5.31 -8.94
CA GLY A 56 -7.62 4.97 -8.36
C GLY A 56 -7.59 4.11 -7.09
N PRO A 57 -8.75 3.93 -6.44
CA PRO A 57 -8.86 3.13 -5.23
C PRO A 57 -8.65 1.62 -5.52
N PRO A 58 -8.26 0.84 -4.49
CA PRO A 58 -8.25 -0.63 -4.54
C PRO A 58 -9.52 -1.21 -5.18
N GLY A 59 -9.36 -2.16 -6.10
CA GLY A 59 -10.46 -2.81 -6.82
C GLY A 59 -11.20 -1.95 -7.86
N SER A 60 -10.66 -0.79 -8.26
CA SER A 60 -11.17 -0.03 -9.41
C SER A 60 -10.69 -0.62 -10.75
N GLY A 61 -11.41 -0.34 -11.84
CA GLY A 61 -10.97 -0.72 -13.19
C GLY A 61 -9.65 -0.08 -13.62
N GLU A 62 -9.31 1.08 -13.08
CA GLU A 62 -8.01 1.74 -13.28
C GLU A 62 -6.88 0.97 -12.59
N SER A 63 -7.13 0.50 -11.37
CA SER A 63 -6.21 -0.34 -10.59
C SER A 63 -5.94 -1.67 -11.31
N ASP A 64 -6.98 -2.34 -11.82
CA ASP A 64 -6.84 -3.60 -12.56
C ASP A 64 -6.07 -3.41 -13.87
N SER A 65 -6.35 -2.32 -14.60
CA SER A 65 -5.63 -1.97 -15.82
C SER A 65 -4.14 -1.71 -15.55
N TRP A 66 -3.82 -1.05 -14.43
CA TRP A 66 -2.45 -0.84 -13.99
C TRP A 66 -1.74 -2.16 -13.67
N LYS A 67 -2.40 -3.09 -12.97
CA LYS A 67 -1.83 -4.41 -12.67
C LYS A 67 -1.51 -5.22 -13.92
N ILE A 68 -2.40 -5.21 -14.91
CA ILE A 68 -2.17 -5.89 -16.20
C ILE A 68 -0.94 -5.31 -16.89
N LYS A 69 -0.81 -3.98 -16.92
CA LYS A 69 0.38 -3.31 -17.48
C LYS A 69 1.65 -3.63 -16.69
N ALA A 70 1.58 -3.64 -15.36
CA ALA A 70 2.69 -4.01 -14.48
C ALA A 70 3.17 -5.44 -14.75
N LEU A 71 2.25 -6.41 -14.80
CA LEU A 71 2.55 -7.79 -15.16
C LEU A 71 3.19 -7.90 -16.54
N LYS A 72 2.67 -7.19 -17.54
CA LYS A 72 3.27 -7.15 -18.87
C LYS A 72 4.71 -6.62 -18.82
N LYS A 73 4.94 -5.51 -18.09
CA LYS A 73 6.27 -4.90 -17.95
C LYS A 73 7.25 -5.83 -17.24
N ILE A 74 6.82 -6.50 -16.17
CA ILE A 74 7.61 -7.49 -15.42
C ILE A 74 8.00 -8.66 -16.33
N ASN A 75 7.04 -9.26 -17.04
CA ASN A 75 7.29 -10.41 -17.91
C ASN A 75 8.27 -10.05 -19.04
N CYS A 76 8.02 -8.93 -19.72
CA CYS A 76 8.91 -8.43 -20.77
C CYS A 76 10.33 -8.16 -20.21
N GLY A 77 10.43 -7.50 -19.05
CA GLY A 77 11.71 -7.22 -18.40
C GLY A 77 12.50 -8.49 -18.01
N ARG A 78 11.80 -9.53 -17.52
CA ARG A 78 12.39 -10.84 -17.21
C ARG A 78 12.96 -11.50 -18.46
N GLU A 79 12.22 -11.51 -19.56
CA GLU A 79 12.68 -12.08 -20.83
C GLU A 79 13.90 -11.34 -21.40
N VAL A 80 13.89 -10.00 -21.40
CA VAL A 80 15.05 -9.19 -21.82
C VAL A 80 16.26 -9.51 -20.96
N CYS A 81 16.08 -9.56 -19.64
CA CYS A 81 17.15 -9.91 -18.70
C CYS A 81 17.72 -11.30 -18.98
N GLN A 82 16.85 -12.29 -19.21
CA GLN A 82 17.26 -13.66 -19.49
C GLN A 82 18.09 -13.74 -20.78
N GLN A 83 17.63 -13.13 -21.88
CA GLN A 83 18.35 -13.14 -23.15
C GLN A 83 19.69 -12.41 -23.06
N ARG A 84 19.74 -11.25 -22.37
CA ARG A 84 21.01 -10.53 -22.15
C ARG A 84 21.97 -11.34 -21.29
N THR A 85 21.48 -12.05 -20.28
CA THR A 85 22.29 -12.92 -19.41
C THR A 85 22.86 -14.10 -20.19
N GLU A 86 22.06 -14.74 -21.04
CA GLU A 86 22.49 -15.79 -21.96
C GLU A 86 23.59 -15.29 -22.89
N VAL A 87 23.41 -14.10 -23.49
CA VAL A 87 24.43 -13.49 -24.35
C VAL A 87 25.72 -13.22 -23.58
N ASN A 88 25.61 -12.69 -22.37
CA ASN A 88 26.76 -12.42 -21.51
C ASN A 88 27.52 -13.72 -21.17
N HIS A 89 26.79 -14.73 -20.73
CA HIS A 89 27.36 -16.01 -20.33
C HIS A 89 28.06 -16.72 -21.50
N ARG A 90 27.44 -16.74 -22.68
CA ARG A 90 27.93 -17.54 -23.80
C ARG A 90 28.96 -16.85 -24.67
N PHE A 91 28.82 -15.54 -24.87
CA PHE A 91 29.63 -14.80 -25.83
C PHE A 91 30.61 -13.87 -25.14
N PHE A 92 30.31 -13.39 -23.92
CA PHE A 92 31.15 -12.38 -23.27
C PHE A 92 32.06 -12.89 -22.13
N ASN A 93 31.63 -13.92 -21.39
CA ASN A 93 32.39 -14.44 -20.24
C ASN A 93 33.71 -15.13 -20.58
N GLN A 94 33.96 -15.49 -21.85
CA GLN A 94 35.11 -16.32 -22.24
C GLN A 94 36.26 -15.58 -22.92
N ILE A 95 36.20 -14.26 -23.10
CA ILE A 95 37.36 -13.55 -23.64
C ILE A 95 38.47 -13.58 -22.60
N SER A 96 39.44 -14.45 -22.86
CA SER A 96 40.59 -14.68 -22.00
C SER A 96 41.32 -13.38 -21.71
N GLN A 97 41.95 -13.33 -20.53
CA GLN A 97 42.87 -12.25 -20.12
C GLN A 97 43.93 -11.92 -21.20
N THR A 98 44.22 -12.84 -22.11
CA THR A 98 45.15 -12.65 -23.24
C THR A 98 44.62 -11.78 -24.40
N GLN A 99 43.30 -11.65 -24.62
CA GLN A 99 42.72 -10.70 -25.58
C GLN A 99 42.22 -9.41 -24.94
N ALA A 100 41.89 -9.46 -23.64
CA ALA A 100 41.50 -8.31 -22.83
C ALA A 100 42.52 -7.15 -22.90
N ASN A 101 43.82 -7.47 -23.02
CA ASN A 101 44.89 -6.48 -23.13
C ASN A 101 45.03 -5.82 -24.51
N ARG A 102 44.31 -6.26 -25.55
CA ARG A 102 44.44 -5.72 -26.92
C ARG A 102 43.26 -4.88 -27.39
N ASN A 103 42.14 -4.84 -26.68
CA ASN A 103 40.95 -4.15 -27.15
C ASN A 103 40.13 -3.52 -26.02
N VAL A 104 40.55 -2.33 -25.58
CA VAL A 104 39.93 -1.54 -24.49
C VAL A 104 38.44 -1.29 -24.73
N ASN A 105 38.03 -1.07 -25.98
CA ASN A 105 36.64 -0.84 -26.38
C ASN A 105 35.71 -2.02 -26.05
N TRP A 106 36.25 -3.24 -26.01
CA TRP A 106 35.45 -4.44 -25.78
C TRP A 106 35.16 -4.67 -24.29
N GLN A 107 36.11 -4.35 -23.41
CA GLN A 107 35.89 -4.38 -21.96
C GLN A 107 34.79 -3.40 -21.54
N GLU A 108 34.76 -2.21 -22.15
CA GLU A 108 33.73 -1.19 -21.88
C GLU A 108 32.35 -1.64 -22.35
N GLY A 109 32.26 -2.27 -23.53
CA GLY A 109 31.03 -2.87 -24.05
C GLY A 109 30.46 -3.97 -23.14
N ASN A 110 31.32 -4.83 -22.60
CA ASN A 110 30.90 -5.88 -21.67
C ASN A 110 30.40 -5.29 -20.33
N ARG A 111 31.11 -4.30 -19.78
CA ARG A 111 30.68 -3.59 -18.56
C ARG A 111 29.30 -2.93 -18.73
N SER A 112 29.10 -2.23 -19.84
CA SER A 112 27.81 -1.61 -20.18
C SER A 112 26.68 -2.66 -20.28
N HIS A 113 26.97 -3.82 -20.89
CA HIS A 113 26.01 -4.91 -21.01
C HIS A 113 25.61 -5.50 -19.64
N VAL A 114 26.59 -5.77 -18.78
CA VAL A 114 26.36 -6.26 -17.41
C VAL A 114 25.60 -5.23 -16.57
N GLN A 115 25.98 -3.95 -16.64
CA GLN A 115 25.26 -2.88 -15.95
C GLN A 115 23.79 -2.82 -16.37
N ARG A 116 23.49 -2.99 -17.67
CA ARG A 116 22.10 -3.02 -18.14
C ARG A 116 21.34 -4.24 -17.63
N ILE A 117 21.97 -5.41 -17.53
CA ILE A 117 21.36 -6.60 -16.89
C ILE A 117 20.99 -6.30 -15.44
N LEU A 118 21.93 -5.77 -14.65
CA LEU A 118 21.69 -5.46 -13.23
C LEU A 118 20.59 -4.41 -13.07
N LYS A 119 20.59 -3.37 -13.91
CA LYS A 119 19.53 -2.36 -13.94
C LYS A 119 18.16 -2.99 -14.20
N LEU A 120 18.03 -3.80 -15.25
CA LEU A 120 16.78 -4.49 -15.57
C LEU A 120 16.31 -5.40 -14.44
N GLN A 121 17.21 -6.16 -13.82
CA GLN A 121 16.87 -7.00 -12.66
C GLN A 121 16.34 -6.16 -11.49
N SER A 122 16.96 -5.01 -11.21
CA SER A 122 16.51 -4.11 -10.14
C SER A 122 15.13 -3.51 -10.43
N GLU A 123 14.89 -3.10 -11.68
CA GLU A 123 13.61 -2.53 -12.10
C GLU A 123 12.49 -3.58 -12.07
N VAL A 124 12.76 -4.80 -12.55
CA VAL A 124 11.81 -5.92 -12.48
C VAL A 124 11.42 -6.22 -11.04
N LYS A 125 12.40 -6.34 -10.14
CA LYS A 125 12.15 -6.55 -8.70
C LYS A 125 11.36 -5.41 -8.07
N PHE A 126 11.65 -4.18 -8.47
CA PHE A 126 10.90 -3.01 -8.02
C PHE A 126 9.41 -3.14 -8.40
N TRP A 127 9.11 -3.44 -9.66
CA TRP A 127 7.72 -3.58 -10.12
C TRP A 127 7.00 -4.80 -9.51
N GLU A 128 7.72 -5.91 -9.29
CA GLU A 128 7.20 -7.06 -8.54
C GLU A 128 6.77 -6.66 -7.13
N GLY A 129 7.61 -5.89 -6.43
CA GLY A 129 7.30 -5.38 -5.09
C GLY A 129 6.11 -4.42 -5.07
N GLU A 130 5.99 -3.52 -6.05
CA GLU A 130 4.84 -2.62 -6.16
C GLU A 130 3.54 -3.37 -6.45
N LEU A 131 3.59 -4.40 -7.32
CA LEU A 131 2.45 -5.25 -7.60
C LEU A 131 2.01 -6.03 -6.35
N GLU A 132 2.96 -6.58 -5.60
CA GLU A 132 2.69 -7.31 -4.36
C GLU A 132 2.05 -6.39 -3.30
N LYS A 133 2.59 -5.19 -3.10
CA LYS A 133 1.99 -4.19 -2.19
C LYS A 133 0.55 -3.88 -2.59
N ARG A 134 0.28 -3.75 -3.89
CA ARG A 134 -1.08 -3.47 -4.37
C ARG A 134 -2.03 -4.65 -4.15
N ASP A 135 -1.57 -5.87 -4.37
CA ASP A 135 -2.36 -7.07 -4.07
C ASP A 135 -2.69 -7.20 -2.59
N GLN A 136 -1.77 -6.82 -1.70
CA GLN A 136 -2.01 -6.78 -0.26
C GLN A 136 -3.07 -5.71 0.10
N GLN A 137 -3.01 -4.52 -0.52
CA GLN A 137 -4.02 -3.48 -0.33
C GLN A 137 -5.41 -3.93 -0.78
N ASP A 138 -5.52 -4.60 -1.93
CA ASP A 138 -6.80 -5.09 -2.44
C ASP A 138 -7.39 -6.17 -1.53
N LYS A 139 -6.55 -7.10 -1.02
CA LYS A 139 -6.98 -8.09 -0.02
C LYS A 139 -7.46 -7.42 1.26
N ALA A 140 -6.75 -6.40 1.75
CA ALA A 140 -7.14 -5.66 2.94
C ALA A 140 -8.46 -4.90 2.74
N PHE A 141 -8.64 -4.28 1.57
CA PHE A 141 -9.87 -3.59 1.19
C PHE A 141 -11.06 -4.55 1.12
N GLU A 142 -10.90 -5.71 0.47
CA GLU A 142 -11.94 -6.73 0.37
C GLU A 142 -12.30 -7.30 1.75
N ASN A 143 -11.30 -7.55 2.62
CA ASN A 143 -11.55 -7.96 4.00
C ASN A 143 -12.31 -6.90 4.80
N ALA A 144 -11.92 -5.62 4.70
CA ALA A 144 -12.63 -4.52 5.36
C ALA A 144 -14.07 -4.37 4.85
N ARG A 145 -14.29 -4.57 3.55
CA ARG A 145 -15.62 -4.57 2.93
C ARG A 145 -16.50 -5.70 3.47
N ARG A 146 -15.93 -6.89 3.73
CA ARG A 146 -16.66 -8.03 4.31
C ARG A 146 -16.98 -7.85 5.80
N ILE A 147 -16.11 -7.18 6.57
CA ILE A 147 -16.28 -7.00 8.02
C ILE A 147 -17.25 -5.85 8.34
N ARG A 148 -17.32 -4.79 7.53
CA ARG A 148 -18.22 -3.63 7.77
C ARG A 148 -19.69 -4.00 7.98
N PRO A 149 -20.32 -4.89 7.18
CA PRO A 149 -21.69 -5.35 7.40
C PRO A 149 -21.88 -6.09 8.71
N ALA A 150 -20.88 -6.87 9.15
CA ALA A 150 -20.95 -7.60 10.41
C ALA A 150 -20.95 -6.64 11.61
N GLN A 151 -20.13 -5.59 11.57
CA GLN A 151 -20.04 -4.59 12.64
C GLN A 151 -21.27 -3.66 12.70
N SER A 152 -21.85 -3.27 11.56
CA SER A 152 -23.07 -2.46 11.53
C SER A 152 -24.29 -3.26 12.03
N ALA A 153 -24.37 -4.56 11.74
CA ALA A 153 -25.39 -5.45 12.29
C ALA A 153 -25.26 -5.64 13.82
N THR A 154 -24.03 -5.74 14.34
CA THR A 154 -23.78 -5.81 15.79
C THR A 154 -24.11 -4.49 16.50
N ARG A 155 -23.80 -3.34 15.88
CA ARG A 155 -24.07 -2.01 16.46
C ARG A 155 -25.56 -1.69 16.53
N MET A 156 -26.38 -2.14 15.56
CA MET A 156 -27.84 -2.03 15.65
C MET A 156 -28.44 -2.88 16.78
N ARG A 157 -27.83 -4.02 17.14
CA ARG A 157 -28.30 -4.87 18.25
C ARG A 157 -27.97 -4.32 19.64
N GLN A 158 -27.08 -3.34 19.74
CA GLN A 158 -26.65 -2.71 21.00
C GLN A 158 -27.24 -1.32 21.22
N ILE A 159 -28.29 -0.92 20.51
CA ILE A 159 -29.08 0.23 20.95
C ILE A 159 -29.82 -0.24 22.21
N PRO A 160 -29.47 0.24 23.42
CA PRO A 160 -30.25 -0.07 24.60
C PRO A 160 -31.63 0.52 24.33
N TYR A 161 -32.67 -0.30 24.34
CA TYR A 161 -34.02 0.24 24.45
C TYR A 161 -34.00 1.22 25.62
N PRO A 162 -34.41 2.49 25.43
CA PRO A 162 -34.47 3.41 26.55
C PRO A 162 -35.36 2.76 27.61
N ASP A 163 -34.80 2.58 28.80
CA ASP A 163 -35.47 1.94 29.93
C ASP A 163 -36.74 2.76 30.23
N THR A 164 -37.86 2.30 29.65
CA THR A 164 -39.14 3.02 29.68
C THR A 164 -39.60 3.21 31.12
N ALA A 165 -39.21 2.29 32.01
CA ALA A 165 -39.45 2.40 33.45
C ALA A 165 -38.63 3.52 34.12
N ARG A 166 -37.43 3.86 33.61
CA ARG A 166 -36.67 5.02 34.09
C ARG A 166 -37.30 6.33 33.63
N ILE A 167 -37.66 6.41 32.35
CA ILE A 167 -38.31 7.61 31.77
C ILE A 167 -39.66 7.89 32.45
N LEU A 168 -40.44 6.85 32.76
CA LEU A 168 -41.72 7.01 33.45
C LEU A 168 -41.52 7.45 34.91
N ARG A 169 -40.53 6.91 35.62
CA ARG A 169 -40.18 7.36 36.98
C ARG A 169 -39.73 8.82 37.01
N ASP A 170 -38.86 9.22 36.10
CA ASP A 170 -38.36 10.61 36.03
C ASP A 170 -39.51 11.60 35.74
N ARG A 171 -40.50 11.19 34.95
CA ARG A 171 -41.72 11.98 34.68
C ARG A 171 -42.64 12.07 35.89
N GLU A 172 -42.77 11.01 36.67
CA GLU A 172 -43.60 11.01 37.87
C GLU A 172 -42.98 11.90 38.96
N ILE A 173 -41.66 11.78 39.19
CA ILE A 173 -40.92 12.65 40.11
C ILE A 173 -41.06 14.12 39.71
N ALA A 174 -40.97 14.42 38.41
CA ALA A 174 -41.16 15.79 37.91
C ALA A 174 -42.59 16.31 38.07
N ARG A 175 -43.60 15.42 38.12
CA ARG A 175 -44.99 15.78 38.39
C ARG A 175 -45.18 16.09 39.87
N GLU A 176 -44.72 15.20 40.75
CA GLU A 176 -44.78 15.38 42.20
C GLU A 176 -44.09 16.68 42.65
N ALA A 177 -42.89 16.96 42.12
CA ALA A 177 -42.16 18.19 42.43
C ALA A 177 -42.94 19.46 42.05
N ARG A 178 -43.74 19.43 40.98
CA ARG A 178 -44.58 20.57 40.57
C ARG A 178 -45.80 20.74 41.46
N GLU A 179 -46.32 19.65 42.01
CA GLU A 179 -47.46 19.65 42.92
C GLU A 179 -47.05 20.20 44.28
N ILE A 180 -45.93 19.72 44.83
CA ILE A 180 -45.31 20.25 46.06
C ILE A 180 -45.03 21.76 45.92
N ALA A 181 -44.46 22.19 44.78
CA ALA A 181 -44.20 23.60 44.54
C ALA A 181 -45.47 24.46 44.42
N ARG A 182 -46.60 23.87 44.02
CA ARG A 182 -47.90 24.55 43.97
C ARG A 182 -48.49 24.69 45.37
N GLU A 183 -48.53 23.61 46.14
CA GLU A 183 -49.01 23.61 47.53
C GLU A 183 -48.19 24.59 48.39
N ALA A 184 -46.88 24.61 48.24
CA ALA A 184 -46.01 25.56 48.96
C ALA A 184 -46.33 27.02 48.61
N ARG A 185 -46.70 27.32 47.35
CA ARG A 185 -47.12 28.66 46.95
C ARG A 185 -48.50 29.02 47.48
N GLU A 186 -49.43 28.07 47.50
CA GLU A 186 -50.77 28.26 48.07
C GLU A 186 -50.71 28.51 49.58
N LEU A 187 -49.88 27.76 50.31
CA LEU A 187 -49.58 27.97 51.73
C LEU A 187 -48.91 29.33 51.98
N ALA A 188 -47.94 29.71 51.15
CA ALA A 188 -47.32 31.04 51.25
C ALA A 188 -48.29 32.20 50.93
N SER A 189 -49.34 31.94 50.15
CA SER A 189 -50.35 32.95 49.79
C SER A 189 -51.54 33.03 50.75
N SER A 190 -51.68 32.08 51.69
CA SER A 190 -52.84 31.94 52.58
C SER A 190 -52.61 32.34 54.04
N SER A 191 -51.56 33.10 54.34
CA SER A 191 -51.38 33.67 55.69
C SER A 191 -51.01 35.16 55.64
N PRO A 192 -51.95 36.04 56.03
CA PRO A 192 -51.66 37.37 56.52
C PRO A 192 -52.01 37.43 58.00
N GLU A 193 -51.08 37.08 58.91
CA GLU A 193 -51.04 37.67 60.26
C GLU A 193 -49.74 37.33 60.99
N GLU A 194 -49.17 38.38 61.60
CA GLU A 194 -48.05 38.41 62.56
C GLU A 194 -46.63 38.10 62.05
N GLN A 195 -45.99 39.15 61.51
CA GLN A 195 -44.54 39.29 61.61
C GLN A 195 -44.14 39.74 63.03
N PRO A 196 -43.36 38.97 63.80
CA PRO A 196 -42.48 39.57 64.78
C PRO A 196 -41.25 40.10 64.02
N SER A 197 -40.95 41.38 64.23
CA SER A 197 -39.70 41.99 63.76
C SER A 197 -38.50 41.37 64.48
N PRO A 198 -37.40 41.02 63.78
CA PRO A 198 -36.12 40.85 64.42
C PRO A 198 -35.19 42.02 64.09
N SER A 199 -34.68 42.58 65.17
CA SER A 199 -33.58 43.53 65.26
C SER A 199 -32.39 43.16 64.38
N THR A 200 -31.78 44.20 63.83
CA THR A 200 -30.40 44.24 63.33
C THR A 200 -29.43 43.40 64.17
N PHE A 201 -28.88 42.33 63.62
CA PHE A 201 -27.45 42.02 63.72
C PHE A 201 -27.04 41.10 62.56
N ALA A 202 -25.92 41.46 61.96
CA ALA A 202 -25.42 40.96 60.70
C ALA A 202 -24.78 39.56 60.78
N ALA A 203 -24.59 39.01 59.58
CA ALA A 203 -23.41 38.31 59.09
C ALA A 203 -23.54 36.81 58.79
N SER A 204 -22.97 36.47 57.62
CA SER A 204 -22.51 35.15 57.15
C SER A 204 -23.50 34.22 56.43
N LEU A 205 -23.80 34.58 55.17
CA LEU A 205 -23.69 33.62 54.05
C LEU A 205 -22.30 32.96 54.09
N PRO A 206 -22.14 31.64 53.81
CA PRO A 206 -22.18 31.21 52.40
C PRO A 206 -22.65 29.75 52.14
N LEU A 207 -22.76 29.41 50.84
CA LEU A 207 -22.73 28.06 50.24
C LEU A 207 -24.03 27.23 50.11
N ILE A 208 -24.95 27.69 49.27
CA ILE A 208 -25.73 26.80 48.39
C ILE A 208 -25.21 26.99 46.97
N LEU A 209 -24.15 26.25 46.63
CA LEU A 209 -23.64 26.12 45.26
C LEU A 209 -22.88 24.80 45.12
N ILE A 210 -23.51 23.68 45.48
CA ILE A 210 -23.04 22.33 45.11
C ILE A 210 -24.26 21.51 44.67
N ALA A 211 -24.71 21.74 43.43
CA ALA A 211 -25.58 20.80 42.71
C ALA A 211 -25.66 21.04 41.19
N ILE A 212 -24.73 21.79 40.58
CA ILE A 212 -24.75 22.02 39.11
C ILE A 212 -23.48 21.49 38.40
N TYR A 213 -22.44 21.04 39.11
CA TYR A 213 -21.18 20.63 38.46
C TYR A 213 -20.98 19.13 38.19
N VAL A 214 -21.95 18.25 38.46
CA VAL A 214 -21.79 16.79 38.22
C VAL A 214 -22.44 16.30 36.92
N VAL A 215 -23.12 17.18 36.16
CA VAL A 215 -23.78 16.78 34.89
C VAL A 215 -22.88 16.96 33.65
N PHE A 216 -21.69 17.56 33.78
CA PHE A 216 -20.79 17.81 32.63
C PHE A 216 -19.44 17.08 32.66
N SER A 217 -19.26 16.07 33.51
CA SER A 217 -18.06 15.23 33.45
C SER A 217 -18.36 13.81 33.92
N LEU A 218 -18.99 13.02 33.07
CA LEU A 218 -18.85 11.55 32.95
C LEU A 218 -19.36 11.12 31.57
#